data_AF-A0A1I8EFL4-F1
#
_entry.id   AF-A0A1I8EFL4-F1
#
_cell.length_a   1.000
_cell.length_b   1.000
_cell.length_c   1.000
_cell.angle_alpha   90.00
_cell.angle_beta   90.00
_cell.angle_gamma   90.00
#
_symmetry.space_group_name_H-M   'P 1'
#
loop_
_entity.id
_entity.type
_entity.pdbx_description
1 polymer ?
#
loop_
_entity_poly.entity_id
_entity_poly.type
_entity_poly.pdbx_seq_one_letter_code
_entity_poly.pdbx_strand_id
1 'polypeptide(L)'
;MVTYSSYYVAALLLILPLNCNGENTTSIFDIREAKYKTAKYTVILLFPIFLLYGIASNVLMAIVCCSRGNLYGRAFILITFQIIICNLISFTPHMIVVLPEILLNKNSSYISKTWINHLFSTINTSSFYGVLHFAFLWTLNRFLSIIFPKCNAFFESAKLYFLLIFVWLTAFGMSKTIVSSYMETVDCRGSKNLS
;
A
#
# COMPACT_ATOMS: atom_id res chain seq x y z
N MET A 1 15.65 -5.70 22.39
CA MET A 1 15.76 -4.29 22.79
C MET A 1 15.89 -3.44 21.53
N VAL A 2 14.78 -3.19 20.82
CA VAL A 2 14.72 -2.34 19.61
C VAL A 2 13.34 -1.68 19.61
N THR A 3 13.18 -0.62 20.41
CA THR A 3 11.90 0.11 20.50
C THR A 3 12.05 1.63 20.54
N TYR A 4 13.28 2.16 20.53
CA TYR A 4 13.52 3.61 20.63
C TYR A 4 13.64 4.34 19.28
N SER A 5 13.80 3.63 18.16
CA SER A 5 14.05 4.26 16.84
C SER A 5 12.76 4.70 16.12
N SER A 6 11.64 4.02 16.34
CA SER A 6 10.37 4.27 15.64
C SER A 6 9.73 5.62 16.00
N TYR A 7 9.77 5.99 17.28
CA TYR A 7 9.20 7.27 17.76
C TYR A 7 9.93 8.48 17.19
N TYR A 8 11.24 8.37 16.94
CA TYR A 8 12.04 9.48 16.43
C TYR A 8 11.71 9.82 14.97
N VAL A 9 11.47 8.79 14.14
CA VAL A 9 11.07 8.96 12.74
C VAL A 9 9.65 9.53 12.64
N ALA A 10 8.72 9.04 13.47
CA ALA A 10 7.36 9.57 13.55
C ALA A 10 7.33 11.02 14.09
N ALA A 11 8.14 11.34 15.09
CA ALA A 11 8.28 12.69 15.61
C ALA A 11 8.89 13.64 14.57
N LEU A 12 9.93 13.22 13.84
CA LEU A 12 10.52 14.02 12.75
C LEU A 12 9.53 14.33 11.63
N LEU A 13 8.69 13.37 11.25
CA LEU A 13 7.62 13.55 10.25
C LEU A 13 6.50 14.50 10.76
N LEU A 14 6.24 14.54 12.07
CA LEU A 14 5.25 15.42 12.70
C LEU A 14 5.78 16.84 13.02
N ILE A 15 7.09 17.01 13.19
CA ILE A 15 7.73 18.31 13.50
C ILE A 15 7.95 19.14 12.22
N LEU A 16 8.17 18.50 11.08
CA LEU A 16 8.47 19.17 9.80
C LEU A 16 7.38 20.17 9.32
N PRO A 17 6.06 19.99 9.56
CA PRO A 17 5.05 20.97 9.18
C PRO A 17 4.84 22.08 10.22
N LEU A 18 5.30 21.93 11.47
CA LEU A 18 4.88 22.80 12.57
C LEU A 18 5.65 24.13 12.64
N ASN A 19 6.83 24.24 12.02
CA ASN A 19 7.77 25.33 12.27
C ASN A 19 7.70 26.49 11.27
N CYS A 20 6.50 26.78 10.74
CA CYS A 20 6.35 27.72 9.64
C CYS A 20 5.22 28.72 9.86
N ASN A 21 5.27 29.45 10.97
CA ASN A 21 4.47 30.66 11.14
C ASN A 21 5.38 31.90 11.22
N GLY A 22 5.13 32.85 10.31
CA GLY A 22 5.89 34.07 10.12
C GLY A 22 5.27 34.86 8.97
N GLU A 23 4.37 35.76 9.35
CA GLU A 23 3.47 36.58 8.54
C GLU A 23 4.23 37.71 7.80
N ASN A 24 3.90 37.95 6.51
CA ASN A 24 4.03 39.25 5.80
C ASN A 24 3.48 39.14 4.36
N THR A 25 2.48 39.94 4.01
CA THR A 25 1.54 39.72 2.89
C THR A 25 2.09 39.88 1.46
N THR A 26 3.27 40.48 1.27
CA THR A 26 3.96 40.49 -0.04
C THR A 26 5.00 39.37 -0.16
N SER A 27 5.60 38.95 0.95
CA SER A 27 6.46 37.76 1.02
C SER A 27 5.68 36.45 1.14
N ILE A 28 4.39 36.48 1.48
CA ILE A 28 3.55 35.28 1.60
C ILE A 28 3.41 34.56 0.27
N PHE A 29 3.33 35.26 -0.87
CA PHE A 29 3.25 34.63 -2.19
C PHE A 29 4.57 33.98 -2.58
N ASP A 30 5.70 34.68 -2.46
CA ASP A 30 7.04 34.12 -2.70
C ASP A 30 7.38 32.96 -1.75
N ILE A 31 7.04 33.07 -0.46
CA ILE A 31 7.22 32.00 0.54
C ILE A 31 6.31 30.81 0.22
N ARG A 32 5.06 31.04 -0.21
CA ARG A 32 4.11 29.97 -0.58
C ARG A 32 4.58 29.26 -1.85
N GLU A 33 5.10 29.98 -2.82
CA GLU A 33 5.65 29.43 -4.06
C GLU A 33 6.95 28.67 -3.81
N ALA A 34 7.86 29.21 -2.99
CA ALA A 34 9.06 28.52 -2.54
C ALA A 34 8.73 27.25 -1.75
N LYS A 35 7.77 27.31 -0.81
CA LYS A 35 7.28 26.14 -0.05
C LYS A 35 6.65 25.10 -0.96
N TYR A 36 5.82 25.52 -1.92
CA TYR A 36 5.21 24.62 -2.90
C TYR A 36 6.27 23.94 -3.78
N LYS A 37 7.26 24.71 -4.25
CA LYS A 37 8.38 24.21 -5.05
C LYS A 37 9.22 23.22 -4.27
N THR A 38 9.60 23.53 -3.02
CA THR A 38 10.32 22.62 -2.13
C THR A 38 9.51 21.35 -1.87
N ALA A 39 8.24 21.46 -1.48
CA ALA A 39 7.38 20.30 -1.25
C ALA A 39 7.26 19.42 -2.49
N LYS A 40 7.08 20.01 -3.68
CA LYS A 40 7.03 19.29 -4.95
C LYS A 40 8.30 18.50 -5.21
N TYR A 41 9.48 19.11 -5.08
CA TYR A 41 10.76 18.41 -5.27
C TYR A 41 11.02 17.36 -4.19
N THR A 42 10.61 17.62 -2.95
CA THR A 42 10.69 16.64 -1.86
C THR A 42 9.85 15.40 -2.17
N VAL A 43 8.63 15.55 -2.66
CA VAL A 43 7.77 14.41 -3.06
C VAL A 43 8.37 13.67 -4.25
N ILE A 44 8.82 14.38 -5.29
CA ILE A 44 9.48 13.80 -6.48
C ILE A 44 10.68 12.94 -6.09
N LEU A 45 11.45 13.36 -5.08
CA LEU A 45 12.64 12.65 -4.62
C LEU A 45 12.30 11.49 -3.66
N LEU A 46 11.49 11.73 -2.64
CA LEU A 46 11.22 10.73 -1.59
C LEU A 46 10.34 9.59 -2.09
N PHE A 47 9.35 9.89 -2.94
CA PHE A 47 8.41 8.88 -3.43
C PHE A 47 9.09 7.68 -4.13
N PRO A 48 9.99 7.86 -5.12
CA PRO A 48 10.70 6.74 -5.74
C PRO A 48 11.66 6.02 -4.76
N ILE A 49 12.26 6.74 -3.80
CA ILE A 49 13.11 6.12 -2.78
C ILE A 49 12.29 5.16 -1.90
N PHE A 50 11.09 5.57 -1.45
CA PHE A 50 10.21 4.71 -0.68
C PHE A 50 9.71 3.51 -1.49
N LEU A 51 9.39 3.69 -2.77
CA LEU A 51 9.02 2.57 -3.65
C LEU A 51 10.17 1.58 -3.81
N LEU A 52 11.39 2.07 -4.04
CA LEU A 52 12.58 1.23 -4.16
C LEU A 52 12.83 0.45 -2.86
N TYR A 53 12.73 1.13 -1.72
CA TYR A 53 12.84 0.50 -0.40
C TYR A 53 11.79 -0.60 -0.18
N GLY A 54 10.54 -0.33 -0.56
CA GLY A 54 9.44 -1.29 -0.50
C GLY A 54 9.69 -2.52 -1.38
N ILE A 55 10.15 -2.32 -2.63
CA ILE A 55 10.47 -3.41 -3.55
C ILE A 55 11.66 -4.22 -3.02
N ALA A 56 12.75 -3.56 -2.65
CA ALA A 56 13.97 -4.21 -2.18
C ALA A 56 13.72 -5.04 -0.91
N SER A 57 12.95 -4.52 0.05
CA SER A 57 12.61 -5.25 1.28
C SER A 57 11.75 -6.48 1.02
N ASN A 58 10.75 -6.39 0.13
CA ASN A 58 9.91 -7.53 -0.26
C ASN A 58 10.70 -8.61 -1.03
N VAL A 59 11.61 -8.20 -1.93
CA VAL A 59 12.51 -9.12 -2.64
C VAL A 59 13.47 -9.81 -1.67
N LEU A 60 14.05 -9.07 -0.72
CA LEU A 60 14.92 -9.65 0.30
C LEU A 60 14.17 -10.70 1.13
N MET A 61 12.93 -10.41 1.55
CA MET A 61 12.08 -11.37 2.27
C MET A 61 11.80 -12.61 1.41
N ALA A 62 11.51 -12.45 0.11
CA ALA A 62 11.31 -13.58 -0.79
C ALA A 62 12.56 -14.47 -0.89
N ILE A 63 13.75 -13.86 -1.00
CA ILE A 63 15.03 -14.57 -1.03
C ILE A 63 15.24 -15.36 0.27
N VAL A 64 14.94 -14.76 1.43
CA VAL A 64 15.03 -15.45 2.73
C VAL A 64 14.08 -16.65 2.78
N CYS A 65 12.84 -16.50 2.32
CA CYS A 65 11.86 -17.58 2.26
C CYS A 65 12.30 -18.73 1.33
N CYS A 66 12.91 -18.43 0.18
CA CYS A 66 13.42 -19.44 -0.76
C CYS A 66 14.68 -20.14 -0.24
N SER A 67 15.66 -19.39 0.27
CA SER A 67 16.97 -19.90 0.68
C SER A 67 16.91 -20.69 1.99
N ARG A 68 15.99 -20.34 2.89
CA ARG A 68 15.81 -20.99 4.20
C ARG A 68 14.54 -21.82 4.27
N GLY A 69 14.11 -22.40 3.15
CA GLY A 69 12.87 -23.19 3.06
C GLY A 69 12.75 -24.32 4.09
N ASN A 70 13.88 -24.85 4.56
CA ASN A 70 13.91 -25.93 5.56
C ASN A 70 13.76 -25.44 7.02
N LEU A 71 13.93 -24.13 7.30
CA LEU A 71 13.87 -23.57 8.66
C LEU A 71 12.47 -23.08 9.03
N TYR A 72 11.63 -22.79 8.04
CA TYR A 72 10.28 -22.28 8.25
C TYR A 72 9.24 -23.28 7.78
N GLY A 73 8.13 -23.39 8.52
CA GLY A 73 7.02 -24.24 8.11
C GLY A 73 6.44 -23.80 6.76
N ARG A 74 6.02 -24.77 5.94
CA ARG A 74 5.45 -24.54 4.60
C ARG A 74 4.34 -23.48 4.62
N ALA A 75 3.45 -23.51 5.60
CA ALA A 75 2.36 -22.56 5.72
C ALA A 75 2.83 -21.12 5.93
N PHE A 76 3.84 -20.93 6.79
CA PHE A 76 4.44 -19.63 7.03
C PHE A 76 5.03 -19.04 5.74
N ILE A 77 5.75 -19.86 4.98
CA ILE A 77 6.36 -19.46 3.71
C ILE A 77 5.28 -19.04 2.72
N LEU A 78 4.23 -19.86 2.54
CA LEU A 78 3.16 -19.58 1.59
C LEU A 78 2.38 -18.30 1.93
N ILE A 79 2.04 -18.09 3.20
CA ILE A 79 1.34 -16.87 3.63
C ILE A 79 2.24 -15.64 3.44
N THR A 80 3.54 -15.76 3.77
CA THR A 80 4.51 -14.66 3.58
C THR A 80 4.64 -14.30 2.10
N PHE A 81 4.65 -15.28 1.20
CA PHE A 81 4.63 -15.02 -0.24
C PHE A 81 3.37 -14.27 -0.69
N GLN A 82 2.20 -14.58 -0.13
CA GLN A 82 0.98 -13.83 -0.45
C GLN A 82 1.10 -12.35 -0.05
N ILE A 83 1.66 -12.06 1.14
CA ILE A 83 1.92 -10.67 1.58
C ILE A 83 2.87 -9.96 0.61
N ILE A 84 3.95 -10.61 0.20
CA ILE A 84 4.92 -10.08 -0.76
C ILE A 84 4.22 -9.75 -2.09
N ILE A 85 3.39 -10.67 -2.59
CA ILE A 85 2.62 -10.47 -3.83
C ILE A 85 1.68 -9.27 -3.68
N CYS A 86 0.92 -9.16 -2.59
CA CYS A 86 0.05 -8.02 -2.35
C CYS A 86 0.83 -6.69 -2.34
N ASN A 87 1.97 -6.63 -1.65
CA ASN A 87 2.81 -5.44 -1.60
C ASN A 87 3.32 -5.05 -2.99
N LEU A 88 3.82 -6.00 -3.79
CA LEU A 88 4.32 -5.73 -5.13
C LEU A 88 3.19 -5.28 -6.08
N ILE A 89 2.01 -5.88 -6.00
CA ILE A 89 0.84 -5.45 -6.77
C ILE A 89 0.45 -4.01 -6.38
N SER A 90 0.50 -3.66 -5.08
CA SER A 90 0.18 -2.31 -4.60
C SER A 90 1.12 -1.22 -5.16
N PHE A 91 2.37 -1.57 -5.52
CA PHE A 91 3.30 -0.63 -6.15
C PHE A 91 2.99 -0.36 -7.63
N THR A 92 2.19 -1.21 -8.29
CA THR A 92 1.93 -1.12 -9.73
C THR A 92 1.22 0.19 -10.14
N PRO A 93 0.11 0.60 -9.51
CA PRO A 93 -0.50 1.92 -9.75
C PRO A 93 0.46 3.09 -9.55
N HIS A 94 1.33 2.98 -8.55
CA HIS A 94 2.30 4.01 -8.22
C HIS A 94 3.39 4.15 -9.29
N MET A 95 3.88 3.04 -9.84
CA MET A 95 4.89 3.03 -10.90
C MET A 95 4.34 3.44 -12.27
N ILE A 96 3.09 3.09 -12.58
CA ILE A 96 2.50 3.30 -13.91
C ILE A 96 1.75 4.63 -14.03
N VAL A 97 1.07 5.08 -12.98
CA VAL A 97 0.24 6.30 -13.03
C VAL A 97 0.93 7.45 -12.31
N VAL A 98 1.21 7.26 -11.02
CA VAL A 98 1.64 8.35 -10.14
C VAL A 98 3.03 8.86 -10.51
N LEU A 99 3.99 7.95 -10.70
CA LEU A 99 5.38 8.32 -11.01
C LEU A 99 5.50 9.05 -12.36
N PRO A 100 4.89 8.58 -13.47
CA PRO A 100 4.93 9.31 -14.74
C PRO A 100 4.18 10.65 -14.69
N GLU A 101 3.04 10.73 -14.00
CA GLU A 101 2.27 11.96 -13.89
C GLU A 101 3.04 13.05 -13.12
N ILE A 102 3.73 12.66 -12.04
CA ILE A 102 4.59 13.54 -11.25
C ILE A 102 5.83 14.00 -12.04
N LEU A 103 6.48 13.10 -12.79
CA LEU A 103 7.74 13.39 -13.49
C LEU A 103 7.56 14.11 -14.83
N LEU A 104 6.56 13.73 -15.62
CA LEU A 104 6.40 14.20 -17.01
C LEU A 104 5.40 15.35 -17.15
N ASN A 105 4.66 15.70 -16.08
CA ASN A 105 3.63 16.75 -16.07
C ASN A 105 2.67 16.65 -17.28
N LYS A 106 2.41 15.41 -17.74
CA LYS A 106 1.73 15.14 -19.01
C LYS A 106 0.29 14.79 -18.72
N ASN A 107 -0.62 15.71 -19.06
CA ASN A 107 -2.05 15.47 -19.02
C ASN A 107 -2.44 14.55 -20.20
N SER A 108 -2.49 13.24 -19.97
CA SER A 108 -2.98 12.27 -20.96
C SER A 108 -4.52 12.33 -21.08
N SER A 109 -5.04 11.90 -22.24
CA SER A 109 -6.44 12.09 -22.64
C SER A 109 -7.46 11.44 -21.70
N TYR A 110 -8.60 12.13 -21.52
CA TYR A 110 -9.58 11.92 -20.45
C TYR A 110 -10.29 10.55 -20.46
N ILE A 111 -10.49 9.94 -21.64
CA ILE A 111 -11.32 8.72 -21.79
C ILE A 111 -10.56 7.44 -21.42
N SER A 112 -9.25 7.34 -21.73
CA SER A 112 -8.45 6.17 -21.29
C SER A 112 -8.12 6.22 -19.79
N LYS A 113 -8.07 7.43 -19.21
CA LYS A 113 -7.85 7.64 -17.77
C LYS A 113 -8.92 6.97 -16.91
N THR A 114 -10.21 7.04 -17.24
CA THR A 114 -11.27 6.57 -16.34
C THR A 114 -11.22 5.06 -16.06
N TRP A 115 -11.14 4.24 -17.11
CA TRP A 115 -11.08 2.77 -16.94
C TRP A 115 -9.77 2.32 -16.31
N ILE A 116 -8.64 2.91 -16.73
CA ILE A 116 -7.31 2.61 -16.19
C ILE A 116 -7.23 3.00 -14.71
N ASN A 117 -7.73 4.18 -14.33
CA ASN A 117 -7.76 4.63 -12.95
C ASN A 117 -8.70 3.76 -12.10
N HIS A 118 -9.85 3.35 -12.64
CA HIS A 118 -10.76 2.43 -11.95
C HIS A 118 -10.09 1.06 -11.71
N LEU A 119 -9.45 0.51 -12.73
CA LEU A 119 -8.71 -0.75 -12.64
C LEU A 119 -7.60 -0.64 -11.59
N PHE A 120 -6.77 0.40 -11.66
CA PHE A 120 -5.67 0.59 -10.71
C PHE A 120 -6.15 0.91 -9.29
N SER A 121 -7.24 1.64 -9.13
CA SER A 121 -7.87 1.88 -7.82
C SER A 121 -8.37 0.57 -7.19
N THR A 122 -9.01 -0.28 -8.00
CA THR A 122 -9.47 -1.61 -7.56
C THR A 122 -8.28 -2.51 -7.21
N ILE A 123 -7.23 -2.52 -8.03
CA ILE A 123 -6.01 -3.29 -7.77
C ILE A 123 -5.33 -2.82 -6.48
N ASN A 124 -5.22 -1.50 -6.26
CA ASN A 124 -4.62 -0.95 -5.05
C ASN A 124 -5.41 -1.33 -3.80
N THR A 125 -6.73 -1.12 -3.85
CA THR A 125 -7.64 -1.37 -2.72
C THR A 125 -7.66 -2.86 -2.37
N SER A 126 -7.79 -3.75 -3.36
CA SER A 126 -7.74 -5.20 -3.15
C SER A 126 -6.39 -5.67 -2.59
N SER A 127 -5.28 -5.09 -3.04
CA SER A 127 -3.94 -5.40 -2.51
C SER A 127 -3.81 -4.97 -1.05
N PHE A 128 -4.31 -3.79 -0.69
CA PHE A 128 -4.32 -3.32 0.70
C PHE A 128 -5.11 -4.25 1.62
N TYR A 129 -6.33 -4.63 1.21
CA TYR A 129 -7.12 -5.60 1.98
C TYR A 129 -6.45 -6.98 2.01
N GLY A 130 -5.79 -7.39 0.93
CA GLY A 130 -4.99 -8.60 0.88
C GLY A 130 -3.90 -8.61 1.95
N VAL A 131 -3.11 -7.53 2.06
CA VAL A 131 -2.08 -7.39 3.11
C VAL A 131 -2.69 -7.53 4.50
N LEU A 132 -3.81 -6.89 4.78
CA LEU A 132 -4.47 -6.98 6.09
C LEU A 132 -4.91 -8.40 6.43
N HIS A 133 -5.61 -9.07 5.51
CA HIS A 133 -6.09 -10.43 5.74
C HIS A 133 -4.94 -11.43 5.86
N PHE A 134 -3.91 -11.32 5.01
CA PHE A 134 -2.76 -12.20 5.10
C PHE A 134 -1.88 -11.92 6.32
N ALA A 135 -1.77 -10.67 6.79
CA ALA A 135 -1.09 -10.34 8.04
C ALA A 135 -1.82 -10.94 9.26
N PHE A 136 -3.16 -10.91 9.23
CA PHE A 136 -3.97 -11.61 10.23
C PHE A 136 -3.71 -13.13 10.20
N LEU A 137 -3.76 -13.75 9.02
CA LEU A 137 -3.46 -15.18 8.87
C LEU A 137 -2.04 -15.55 9.28
N TRP A 138 -1.08 -14.69 8.98
CA TRP A 138 0.32 -14.87 9.36
C TRP A 138 0.47 -14.89 10.88
N THR A 139 -0.21 -13.97 11.58
CA THR A 139 -0.24 -13.90 13.04
C THR A 139 -0.97 -15.10 13.63
N LEU A 140 -2.12 -15.49 13.07
CA LEU A 140 -2.89 -16.65 13.51
C LEU A 140 -2.11 -17.96 13.35
N ASN A 141 -1.42 -18.12 12.22
CA ASN A 141 -0.56 -19.28 11.96
C ASN A 141 0.55 -19.38 13.02
N ARG A 142 1.20 -18.25 13.38
CA ARG A 142 2.21 -18.22 14.45
C ARG A 142 1.60 -18.54 15.81
N PHE A 143 0.45 -17.96 16.13
CA PHE A 143 -0.26 -18.20 17.39
C PHE A 143 -0.62 -19.68 17.56
N LEU A 144 -1.21 -20.30 16.54
CA LEU A 144 -1.60 -21.72 16.58
C LEU A 144 -0.38 -22.64 16.62
N SER A 145 0.69 -22.33 15.89
CA SER A 145 1.92 -23.10 15.93
C SER A 145 2.58 -23.10 17.33
N ILE A 146 2.45 -22.02 18.09
CA ILE A 146 3.05 -21.88 19.43
C ILE A 146 2.14 -22.45 20.52
N ILE A 147 0.85 -22.11 20.52
CA ILE A 147 -0.06 -22.40 21.63
C ILE A 147 -0.84 -23.71 21.42
N PHE A 148 -1.24 -24.00 20.18
CA PHE A 148 -2.10 -25.15 19.85
C PHE A 148 -1.52 -25.99 18.70
N PRO A 149 -0.41 -26.71 18.92
CA PRO A 149 0.28 -27.43 17.84
C PRO A 149 -0.61 -28.49 17.17
N LYS A 150 -1.61 -29.04 17.87
CA LYS A 150 -2.60 -29.97 17.27
C LYS A 150 -3.49 -29.30 16.22
N CYS A 151 -3.81 -28.02 16.38
CA CYS A 151 -4.58 -27.25 15.40
C CYS A 151 -3.71 -26.79 14.21
N ASN A 152 -2.37 -26.83 14.33
CA ASN A 152 -1.45 -26.50 13.24
C ASN A 152 -1.60 -27.42 12.02
N ALA A 153 -2.10 -28.66 12.21
CA ALA A 153 -2.41 -29.58 11.11
C ALA A 153 -3.40 -29.00 10.08
N PHE A 154 -4.22 -28.03 10.49
CA PHE A 154 -5.09 -27.28 9.58
C PHE A 154 -4.29 -26.57 8.48
N PHE A 155 -3.14 -25.97 8.84
CA PHE A 155 -2.28 -25.19 7.95
C PHE A 155 -1.33 -26.04 7.09
N GLU A 156 -1.13 -27.32 7.43
CA GLU A 156 -0.26 -28.21 6.66
C GLU A 156 -0.97 -28.90 5.48
N SER A 157 -2.30 -28.77 5.42
CA SER A 157 -3.15 -29.50 4.49
C SER A 157 -3.55 -28.69 3.24
N ALA A 158 -4.23 -29.34 2.28
CA ALA A 158 -4.85 -28.68 1.12
C ALA A 158 -5.80 -27.53 1.50
N LYS A 159 -6.30 -27.52 2.76
CA LYS A 159 -7.15 -26.47 3.32
C LYS A 159 -6.45 -25.10 3.32
N LEU A 160 -5.13 -25.06 3.44
CA LEU A 160 -4.38 -23.81 3.36
C LEU A 160 -4.60 -23.13 2.00
N TYR A 161 -4.44 -23.85 0.89
CA TYR A 161 -4.64 -23.28 -0.45
C TYR A 161 -6.06 -22.77 -0.64
N PHE A 162 -7.06 -23.52 -0.17
CA PHE A 162 -8.46 -23.08 -0.19
C PHE A 162 -8.64 -21.77 0.58
N LEU A 163 -8.03 -21.66 1.75
CA LEU A 163 -8.09 -20.46 2.58
C LEU A 163 -7.35 -19.26 1.95
N LEU A 164 -6.21 -19.48 1.28
CA LEU A 164 -5.53 -18.42 0.52
C LEU A 164 -6.41 -17.90 -0.62
N ILE A 165 -7.05 -18.79 -1.37
CA ILE A 165 -7.99 -18.42 -2.45
C ILE A 165 -9.19 -17.66 -1.87
N PHE A 166 -9.75 -18.13 -0.77
CA PHE A 166 -10.86 -17.48 -0.08
C PHE A 166 -10.51 -16.05 0.36
N VAL A 167 -9.31 -15.84 0.92
CA VAL A 167 -8.84 -14.50 1.28
C VAL A 167 -8.69 -13.59 0.06
N TRP A 168 -8.15 -14.10 -1.05
CA TRP A 168 -8.09 -13.31 -2.28
C TRP A 168 -9.48 -12.92 -2.81
N LEU A 169 -10.43 -13.85 -2.79
CA LEU A 169 -11.82 -13.58 -3.22
C LEU A 169 -12.50 -12.52 -2.35
N THR A 170 -12.33 -12.59 -1.03
CA THR A 170 -12.88 -11.59 -0.10
C THR A 170 -12.24 -10.22 -0.28
N ALA A 171 -10.91 -10.15 -0.45
CA ALA A 171 -10.20 -8.89 -0.73
C ALA A 171 -10.66 -8.25 -2.04
N PHE A 172 -10.86 -9.05 -3.09
CA PHE A 172 -11.36 -8.58 -4.38
C PHE A 172 -12.83 -8.14 -4.32
N GLY A 173 -13.68 -8.90 -3.62
CA GLY A 173 -15.08 -8.56 -3.41
C GLY A 173 -15.24 -7.22 -2.69
N MET A 174 -14.56 -7.05 -1.55
CA MET A 174 -14.59 -5.80 -0.77
C MET A 174 -14.10 -4.61 -1.59
N SER A 175 -13.01 -4.78 -2.35
CA SER A 175 -12.48 -3.73 -3.20
C SER A 175 -13.49 -3.27 -4.25
N LYS A 176 -14.19 -4.19 -4.91
CA LYS A 176 -15.19 -3.83 -5.91
C LYS A 176 -16.35 -3.05 -5.30
N THR A 177 -16.86 -3.51 -4.16
CA THR A 177 -17.96 -2.83 -3.47
C THR A 177 -17.58 -1.40 -3.10
N ILE A 178 -16.40 -1.21 -2.51
CA ILE A 178 -15.93 0.11 -2.07
C ILE A 178 -15.73 1.05 -3.27
N VAL A 179 -15.01 0.59 -4.31
CA VAL A 179 -14.76 1.43 -5.50
C VAL A 179 -16.08 1.79 -6.18
N SER A 180 -17.03 0.86 -6.28
CA SER A 180 -18.37 1.11 -6.83
C SER A 180 -19.12 2.18 -6.04
N SER A 181 -19.16 2.07 -4.71
CA SER A 181 -19.81 3.08 -3.85
C SER A 181 -19.16 4.46 -3.95
N TYR A 182 -17.83 4.53 -4.06
CA TYR A 182 -17.15 5.81 -4.28
C TYR A 182 -17.54 6.44 -5.62
N MET A 183 -17.64 5.67 -6.71
CA MET A 183 -18.03 6.21 -8.01
C MET A 183 -19.48 6.73 -8.01
N GLU A 184 -20.43 5.98 -7.42
CA GLU A 184 -21.82 6.44 -7.30
C GLU A 184 -21.91 7.78 -6.56
N THR A 185 -21.13 7.97 -5.49
CA THR A 185 -21.13 9.25 -4.75
C THR A 185 -20.52 10.41 -5.56
N VAL A 186 -19.55 10.14 -6.44
CA VAL A 186 -18.94 11.16 -7.31
C VAL A 186 -19.92 11.57 -8.41
N ASP A 187 -20.60 10.62 -9.05
CA ASP A 187 -21.62 10.91 -10.07
C ASP A 187 -22.80 11.69 -9.49
N CYS A 188 -23.29 11.32 -8.30
CA CYS A 188 -24.33 12.09 -7.61
C CYS A 188 -23.89 13.52 -7.26
N ARG A 189 -22.61 13.75 -6.99
CA ARG A 189 -22.08 15.09 -6.68
C ARG A 189 -21.84 15.91 -7.96
N GLY A 190 -21.42 15.27 -9.05
CA GLY A 190 -21.31 15.89 -10.36
C GLY A 190 -22.66 16.38 -10.89
N SER A 191 -23.72 15.58 -10.72
CA SER A 191 -25.07 15.95 -11.15
C SER A 191 -25.66 17.13 -10.36
N LYS A 192 -25.32 17.31 -9.07
CA LYS A 192 -25.80 18.43 -8.24
C LYS A 192 -25.09 19.76 -8.51
N ASN A 193 -23.91 19.75 -9.14
CA ASN A 193 -23.17 20.96 -9.48
C ASN A 193 -23.54 21.52 -10.88
N LEU A 194 -24.45 20.84 -11.59
CA LEU A 194 -24.93 21.18 -12.93
C LEU A 194 -26.43 21.58 -12.95
N SER A 195 -27.09 21.60 -11.80
CA SER A 195 -28.47 22.09 -11.59
C SER A 195 -28.47 23.37 -10.77
#